data_AF-A0A6B3FD83-F1
#
_entry.id   AF-A0A6B3FD83-F1
#
_cell.length_a   1.000
_cell.length_b   1.000
_cell.length_c   1.000
_cell.angle_alpha   90.00
_cell.angle_beta   90.00
_cell.angle_gamma   90.00
#
_symmetry.space_group_name_H-M   'P 1'
#
loop_
_entity.id
_entity.type
_entity.pdbx_description
1 polymer ?
#
loop_
_entity_poly.entity_id
_entity_poly.type
_entity_poly.pdbx_seq_one_letter_code
_entity_poly.pdbx_strand_id
1 'polypeptide(L)' 'RIFERFVRLDDARSRDDGGAGLGLAIARDVAARHGGTLTVHRADEGGAAFRLWLPRPA' A
#
# COMPACT_ATOMS: atom_id res chain seq x y z
N ARG A 1 5.23 5.21 -7.40
CA ARG A 1 4.91 4.02 -8.21
C ARG A 1 4.04 3.00 -7.49
N ILE A 2 4.46 2.29 -6.44
CA ILE A 2 3.62 1.20 -5.85
C ILE A 2 2.26 1.63 -5.26
N PHE A 3 2.07 2.92 -4.98
CA PHE A 3 0.78 3.50 -4.54
C PHE A 3 -0.03 4.13 -5.68
N GLU A 4 0.45 4.08 -6.92
CA GLU A 4 -0.31 4.51 -8.09
C GLU A 4 -1.30 3.41 -8.47
N ARG A 5 -2.46 3.81 -9.00
CA ARG A 5 -3.49 2.86 -9.45
C ARG A 5 -2.96 2.04 -10.62
N PHE A 6 -3.38 0.78 -10.70
CA PHE A 6 -3.02 -0.16 -11.76
C PHE A 6 -1.55 -0.56 -11.81
N VAL A 7 -0.75 -0.20 -10.79
CA VAL A 7 0.63 -0.65 -10.68
C VAL A 7 0.68 -2.07 -10.12
N ARG A 8 1.29 -2.97 -10.89
CA ARG A 8 1.64 -4.34 -10.49
C ARG A 8 3.15 -4.52 -10.63
N LEU A 9 3.79 -5.11 -9.64
CA LEU A 9 5.18 -5.57 -9.74
C LEU A 9 5.20 -6.90 -10.49
N ASP A 10 6.24 -7.15 -11.27
CA ASP A 10 6.28 -8.26 -12.23
C ASP A 10 6.16 -9.65 -11.59
N ASP A 11 6.61 -9.83 -10.34
CA ASP A 11 6.45 -11.07 -9.56
C ASP A 11 5.00 -11.38 -9.17
N ALA A 12 4.11 -10.39 -9.21
CA ALA A 12 2.68 -10.58 -8.95
C ALA A 12 1.88 -11.01 -10.20
N ARG A 13 2.54 -11.21 -11.36
CA ARG A 13 1.89 -11.72 -12.59
C ARG A 13 1.63 -13.22 -12.54
N SER A 14 2.37 -13.96 -11.72
CA SER A 14 2.31 -15.43 -11.66
C SER A 14 1.13 -16.00 -10.87
N ARG A 15 0.29 -15.15 -10.27
CA ARG A 15 -0.96 -15.54 -9.62
C ARG A 15 -2.10 -15.00 -10.46
N ASP A 16 -2.75 -15.88 -11.22
CA ASP A 16 -3.89 -15.55 -12.09
C ASP A 16 -5.11 -14.96 -11.35
N ASP A 17 -5.10 -14.97 -10.00
CA ASP A 17 -6.08 -14.31 -9.12
C ASP A 17 -5.64 -12.91 -8.61
N GLY A 18 -4.57 -12.34 -9.17
CA GLY A 18 -4.04 -11.06 -8.72
C GLY A 18 -4.96 -9.88 -9.06
N GLY A 19 -5.51 -9.22 -8.04
CA GLY A 19 -6.39 -8.05 -8.18
C GLY A 19 -5.79 -6.89 -9.01
N ALA A 20 -6.63 -5.94 -9.42
CA ALA A 20 -6.33 -4.88 -10.42
C ALA A 20 -5.22 -3.86 -10.05
N GLY A 21 -4.39 -4.10 -9.03
CA GLY A 21 -3.35 -3.15 -8.60
C GLY A 21 -3.93 -1.90 -7.94
N LEU A 22 -5.10 -2.02 -7.31
CA LEU A 22 -5.81 -0.89 -6.71
C LEU A 22 -5.66 -0.83 -5.18
N GLY A 23 -5.34 -1.94 -4.51
CA GLY A 23 -5.38 -2.04 -3.06
C GLY A 23 -4.55 -0.98 -2.33
N LEU A 24 -3.28 -0.82 -2.70
CA LEU A 24 -2.39 0.16 -2.07
C LEU A 24 -2.78 1.61 -2.38
N ALA A 25 -3.25 1.89 -3.60
CA ALA A 25 -3.73 3.20 -3.98
C ALA A 25 -4.97 3.60 -3.17
N ILE A 26 -5.92 2.67 -3.01
CA ILE A 26 -7.12 2.86 -2.17
C ILE A 26 -6.71 3.05 -0.71
N ALA A 27 -5.86 2.18 -0.16
CA ALA A 27 -5.45 2.26 1.23
C ALA A 27 -4.76 3.60 1.58
N ARG A 28 -3.93 4.13 0.67
CA ARG A 28 -3.27 5.42 0.87
C ARG A 28 -4.26 6.59 0.79
N ASP A 29 -5.23 6.54 -0.11
CA ASP A 29 -6.30 7.54 -0.21
C ASP A 29 -7.18 7.52 1.06
N VAL A 30 -7.55 6.33 1.55
CA VAL A 30 -8.28 6.17 2.82
C VAL A 30 -7.49 6.76 3.97
N ALA A 31 -6.19 6.43 4.12
CA ALA A 31 -5.35 6.98 5.18
C ALA A 31 -5.29 8.51 5.13
N ALA A 32 -5.13 9.10 3.94
CA ALA A 32 -5.10 10.56 3.76
C ALA A 32 -6.43 11.23 4.17
N ARG A 33 -7.58 10.63 3.82
CA ARG A 33 -8.90 11.13 4.24
C ARG A 33 -9.12 11.08 5.75
N HIS A 34 -8.44 10.18 6.45
CA HIS A 34 -8.45 10.12 7.91
C HIS A 34 -7.39 11.04 8.56
N GLY A 35 -6.78 11.95 7.79
CA GLY A 35 -5.73 12.85 8.27
C GLY A 35 -4.40 12.14 8.55
N GLY A 36 -4.24 10.91 8.08
CA GLY A 36 -3.07 10.08 8.27
C GLY A 36 -2.23 9.88 7.00
N THR A 37 -1.39 8.86 7.02
CA THR A 37 -0.55 8.50 5.86
C THR A 37 -0.22 7.01 5.83
N LEU A 38 0.04 6.49 4.63
CA LEU A 38 0.54 5.14 4.39
C LEU A 38 1.85 5.23 3.63
N THR A 39 2.90 4.61 4.18
CA THR A 39 4.28 4.68 3.69
C THR A 39 4.89 3.29 3.55
N VAL A 40 5.90 3.16 2.70
CA VAL A 40 6.67 1.92 2.53
C VAL A 40 8.03 2.09 3.21
N HIS A 41 8.48 1.06 3.90
CA HIS A 41 9.75 1.02 4.61
C HIS A 41 10.54 -0.23 4.22
N ARG A 42 11.85 -0.19 4.49
CA ARG A 42 12.68 -1.38 4.47
C ARG A 42 12.25 -2.27 5.65
N ALA A 43 11.98 -3.54 5.37
CA ALA A 43 11.76 -4.56 6.39
C ALA A 43 13.12 -5.16 6.77
N ASP A 44 13.40 -5.26 8.08
CA ASP A 44 14.67 -5.82 8.57
C ASP A 44 14.78 -7.31 8.25
N GLU A 45 13.65 -8.01 8.18
CA GLU A 45 13.55 -9.45 7.90
C GLU A 45 13.38 -9.76 6.39
N GLY A 46 13.44 -8.73 5.53
CA GLY A 46 13.12 -8.84 4.10
C GLY A 46 11.62 -8.74 3.79
N GLY A 47 11.27 -8.80 2.50
CA GLY A 47 9.89 -8.60 2.04
C GLY A 47 9.47 -7.12 2.01
N ALA A 48 8.17 -6.86 2.20
CA ALA A 48 7.58 -5.53 2.11
C ALA A 48 7.00 -5.08 3.46
N ALA A 49 7.50 -3.96 3.99
CA ALA A 49 6.94 -3.31 5.18
C ALA A 49 6.16 -2.06 4.80
N PHE A 50 4.91 -1.97 5.24
CA PHE A 50 4.06 -0.80 5.08
C PHE A 50 3.69 -0.24 6.45
N ARG A 51 3.84 1.06 6.63
CA ARG A 51 3.51 1.76 7.88
C ARG A 51 2.34 2.70 7.66
N LEU A 52 1.26 2.42 8.37
CA LEU A 52 0.09 3.29 8.52
C LEU A 52 0.27 4.14 9.77
N TRP A 53 0.07 5.45 9.63
CA TRP A 53 -0.06 6.37 10.75
C TRP A 53 -1.41 7.09 10.65
N LEU A 54 -2.09 7.23 11.77
CA LEU A 54 -3.37 7.93 11.89
C LEU A 54 -3.33 8.84 13.13
N PRO A 55 -3.98 10.02 13.09
CA PRO A 55 -4.18 10.84 14.28
C PRO A 55 -5.10 10.11 15.27
N ARG A 56 -4.85 10.27 16.57
CA ARG A 56 -5.81 9.84 17.59
C ARG A 56 -7.00 10.79 17.56
N PRO A 57 -8.25 10.28 17.55
CA PRO A 57 -9.40 11.13 17.80
C PRO A 57 -9.29 11.76 19.19
N ALA A 58 -9.82 12.98 19.32
CA ALA A 58 -9.89 13.71 20.57
C ALA A 58 -10.76 13.00 21.61
#